data_AF-A0A820IBA3-F1
#
_entry.id   AF-A0A820IBA3-F1
#
_cell.length_a   1.000
_cell.length_b   1.000
_cell.length_c   1.000
_cell.angle_alpha   90.00
_cell.angle_beta   90.00
_cell.angle_gamma   90.00
#
_symmetry.space_group_name_H-M   'P 1'
#
loop_
_entity.id
_entity.type
_entity.pdbx_description
1 polymer ?
#
loop_
_entity_poly.entity_id
_entity_poly.type
_entity_poly.pdbx_seq_one_letter_code
_entity_poly.pdbx_strand_id
1 'polypeptide(L)'
;MTIHIVKTPYNISAHCDIHCTQDLKGQQAFKHQAYLGYCDFLKCRSLELISGGILIFIFPGVNNQGKCGYEGSSDLLYKCAQSLALTSKELFNYTFQSYCRSLDECIDEKLFNECSLDLITLSLVFVESPLYKLWQTQQITLDEFLHLNTLSVRSWSEPTFKQTLIHNGRPKNDVSHLLDQFYTLYEKETQEQP
;
A
#
# COMPACT_ATOMS: atom_id res chain seq x y z
N MET A 1 -9.12 4.00 4.19
CA MET A 1 -8.28 3.19 5.12
C MET A 1 -7.90 1.92 4.36
N THR A 2 -6.68 1.85 3.83
CA THR A 2 -6.08 0.57 3.42
C THR A 2 -6.22 -0.37 4.62
N ILE A 3 -6.59 -1.64 4.42
CA ILE A 3 -6.49 -2.61 5.52
C ILE A 3 -4.99 -2.76 5.79
N HIS A 4 -4.47 -1.91 6.67
CA HIS A 4 -3.13 -2.07 7.21
C HIS A 4 -3.17 -3.37 7.99
N ILE A 5 -2.42 -4.32 7.48
CA ILE A 5 -2.27 -5.60 8.11
C ILE A 5 -1.43 -5.36 9.38
N VAL A 6 -1.99 -5.68 10.54
CA VAL A 6 -1.38 -5.38 11.86
C VAL A 6 -0.02 -6.07 12.06
N LYS A 7 0.22 -7.18 11.35
CA LYS A 7 1.47 -7.92 11.38
C LYS A 7 1.76 -8.50 10.01
N THR A 8 2.96 -8.24 9.46
CA THR A 8 3.41 -8.85 8.20
C THR A 8 3.21 -10.37 8.24
N PRO A 9 2.31 -10.92 7.41
CA PRO A 9 1.98 -12.34 7.47
C PRO A 9 3.07 -13.18 6.78
N TYR A 10 3.83 -12.55 5.88
CA TYR A 10 4.84 -13.17 5.06
C TYR A 10 5.79 -12.10 4.50
N ASN A 11 7.10 -12.37 4.46
CA ASN A 11 8.06 -11.49 3.80
C ASN A 11 8.28 -11.98 2.36
N ILE A 12 8.29 -11.06 1.41
CA ILE A 12 8.45 -11.40 0.00
C ILE A 12 9.85 -11.05 -0.50
N SER A 13 10.34 -11.81 -1.47
CA SER A 13 11.60 -11.55 -2.16
C SER A 13 11.37 -10.79 -3.47
N ALA A 14 12.36 -10.01 -3.90
CA ALA A 14 12.41 -9.31 -5.18
C ALA A 14 11.37 -8.19 -5.41
N HIS A 15 10.45 -7.97 -4.46
CA HIS A 15 9.51 -6.85 -4.44
C HIS A 15 9.29 -6.40 -2.98
N CYS A 16 8.70 -5.23 -2.78
CA CYS A 16 8.21 -4.80 -1.46
C CYS A 16 6.68 -4.82 -1.33
N ASP A 17 5.92 -4.94 -2.43
CA ASP A 17 4.45 -5.04 -2.41
C ASP A 17 3.97 -6.40 -2.90
N ILE A 18 3.00 -6.98 -2.21
CA ILE A 18 2.45 -8.31 -2.52
C ILE A 18 1.75 -8.38 -3.89
N HIS A 19 1.22 -7.27 -4.38
CA HIS A 19 0.55 -7.19 -5.69
C HIS A 19 1.55 -7.15 -6.86
N CYS A 20 2.84 -7.01 -6.58
CA CYS A 20 3.90 -7.00 -7.60
C CYS A 20 4.60 -8.35 -7.75
N THR A 21 4.40 -9.30 -6.83
CA THR A 21 5.07 -10.61 -6.84
C THR A 21 4.23 -11.74 -7.43
N GLN A 22 4.89 -12.80 -7.87
CA GLN A 22 4.29 -14.08 -8.27
C GLN A 22 4.31 -15.13 -7.15
N ASP A 23 4.71 -14.76 -5.92
CA ASP A 23 4.70 -15.66 -4.77
C ASP A 23 3.26 -15.96 -4.30
N LEU A 24 2.72 -17.09 -4.79
CA LEU A 24 1.37 -17.55 -4.45
C LEU A 24 1.16 -17.80 -2.95
N LYS A 25 2.20 -18.24 -2.22
CA LYS A 25 2.09 -18.49 -0.77
C LYS A 25 1.99 -17.17 -0.03
N GLY A 26 2.82 -16.20 -0.40
CA GLY A 26 2.71 -14.83 0.09
C GLY A 26 1.33 -14.24 -0.18
N GLN A 27 0.84 -14.35 -1.42
CA GLN A 27 -0.46 -13.80 -1.82
C GLN A 27 -1.60 -14.39 -0.98
N GLN A 28 -1.60 -15.71 -0.78
CA GLN A 28 -2.58 -16.38 0.08
C GLN A 28 -2.50 -15.92 1.55
N ALA A 29 -1.29 -15.75 2.09
CA ALA A 29 -1.09 -15.30 3.47
C ALA A 29 -1.60 -13.87 3.68
N PHE A 30 -1.29 -12.95 2.75
CA PHE A 30 -1.79 -11.57 2.78
C PHE A 30 -3.30 -11.51 2.60
N LYS A 31 -3.85 -12.25 1.64
CA LYS A 31 -5.30 -12.35 1.42
C LYS A 31 -6.03 -12.84 2.67
N HIS A 32 -5.51 -13.89 3.32
CA HIS A 32 -6.10 -14.42 4.55
C HIS A 32 -6.04 -13.40 5.69
N GLN A 33 -4.90 -12.74 5.88
CA GLN A 33 -4.76 -11.74 6.94
C GLN A 33 -5.63 -10.50 6.70
N ALA A 34 -5.80 -10.09 5.45
CA ALA A 34 -6.72 -9.02 5.06
C ALA A 34 -8.19 -9.42 5.26
N TYR A 35 -8.53 -10.70 5.03
CA TYR A 35 -9.85 -11.26 5.36
C TYR A 35 -10.15 -11.14 6.85
N LEU A 36 -9.24 -11.60 7.72
CA LEU A 36 -9.39 -11.50 9.17
C LEU A 36 -9.58 -10.04 9.63
N GLY A 37 -8.75 -9.12 9.13
CA GLY A 37 -8.87 -7.69 9.46
C GLY A 37 -10.20 -7.07 9.03
N TYR A 38 -10.76 -7.51 7.90
CA TYR A 38 -12.08 -7.08 7.44
C TYR A 38 -13.21 -7.62 8.30
N CYS A 39 -13.14 -8.90 8.69
CA CYS A 39 -14.09 -9.50 9.62
C CYS A 39 -14.11 -8.74 10.94
N ASP A 40 -12.93 -8.50 11.52
CA ASP A 40 -12.81 -7.79 12.79
C ASP A 40 -13.32 -6.35 12.68
N PHE A 41 -12.98 -5.66 11.58
CA PHE A 41 -13.49 -4.32 11.32
C PHE A 41 -15.01 -4.27 11.28
N LEU A 42 -15.65 -5.12 10.47
CA LEU A 42 -17.11 -5.12 10.34
C LEU A 42 -17.81 -5.50 11.65
N LYS A 43 -17.27 -6.47 12.40
CA LYS A 43 -17.80 -6.86 13.72
C LYS A 43 -17.70 -5.72 14.72
N CYS A 44 -16.58 -5.01 14.76
CA CYS A 44 -16.44 -3.85 15.65
C CYS A 44 -17.40 -2.71 15.24
N ARG A 45 -17.49 -2.42 13.94
CA ARG A 45 -18.37 -1.33 13.45
C ARG A 45 -19.85 -1.65 13.63
N SER A 46 -20.29 -2.89 13.47
CA SER A 46 -21.70 -3.25 13.67
C SER A 46 -22.16 -3.05 15.12
N LEU A 47 -21.27 -3.23 16.09
CA LEU A 47 -21.56 -2.97 17.51
C LEU A 47 -21.65 -1.47 17.85
N GLU A 48 -20.99 -0.62 17.06
CA GLU A 48 -20.98 0.83 17.25
C GLU A 48 -22.12 1.54 16.50
N LEU A 49 -22.64 0.92 15.45
CA LEU A 49 -23.73 1.47 14.65
C LEU A 49 -25.05 1.37 15.41
N ILE A 50 -25.80 2.48 15.41
CA ILE A 50 -27.21 2.45 15.79
C ILE A 50 -28.02 1.68 14.74
N SER A 51 -29.20 1.19 15.14
CA SER A 51 -30.14 0.58 14.19
C SER A 51 -30.46 1.53 13.04
N GLY A 52 -30.27 1.08 11.80
CA GLY A 52 -30.44 1.88 10.59
C GLY A 52 -29.27 2.82 10.27
N GLY A 53 -28.17 2.77 11.04
CA GLY A 53 -26.95 3.49 10.75
C GLY A 53 -26.28 2.99 9.47
N ILE A 54 -25.57 3.89 8.78
CA ILE A 54 -24.92 3.60 7.50
C ILE A 54 -23.40 3.65 7.68
N LEU A 55 -22.73 2.57 7.27
CA LEU A 55 -21.27 2.53 7.14
C LEU A 55 -20.87 2.78 5.69
N ILE A 56 -20.12 3.87 5.45
CA ILE A 56 -19.48 4.11 4.16
C ILE A 56 -17.99 3.78 4.32
N PHE A 57 -17.49 2.87 3.49
CA PHE A 57 -16.10 2.42 3.56
C PHE A 57 -15.40 2.55 2.21
N ILE A 58 -14.32 3.34 2.19
CA ILE A 58 -13.51 3.63 0.99
C ILE A 58 -12.07 3.20 1.25
N PHE A 59 -11.54 2.36 0.37
CA PHE A 59 -10.18 1.81 0.45
C PHE A 59 -9.63 1.49 -0.94
N PRO A 60 -8.30 1.43 -1.11
CA PRO A 60 -7.69 0.97 -2.36
C PRO A 60 -8.07 -0.48 -2.66
N GLY A 61 -8.54 -0.72 -3.88
CA GLY A 61 -8.93 -2.05 -4.37
C GLY A 61 -8.11 -2.45 -5.59
N VAL A 62 -8.25 -3.71 -6.01
CA VAL A 62 -7.74 -4.17 -7.30
C VAL A 62 -8.85 -4.26 -8.34
N ASN A 63 -8.51 -4.03 -9.60
CA ASN A 63 -9.38 -4.30 -10.73
C ASN A 63 -9.47 -5.81 -11.05
N ASN A 64 -10.23 -6.16 -12.09
CA ASN A 64 -10.41 -7.55 -12.53
C ASN A 64 -9.12 -8.24 -13.03
N GLN A 65 -8.04 -7.50 -13.23
CA GLN A 65 -6.72 -8.01 -13.59
C GLN A 65 -5.79 -8.14 -12.36
N GLY A 66 -6.31 -7.88 -11.15
CA GLY A 66 -5.52 -7.87 -9.93
C GLY A 66 -4.62 -6.65 -9.78
N LYS A 67 -4.87 -5.56 -10.52
CA LYS A 67 -4.05 -4.34 -10.47
C LYS A 67 -4.62 -3.29 -9.54
N CYS A 68 -3.79 -2.73 -8.66
CA CYS A 68 -4.11 -1.68 -7.70
C CYS A 68 -3.71 -0.27 -8.18
N GLY A 69 -2.92 -0.15 -9.25
CA GLY A 69 -2.54 1.13 -9.86
C GLY A 69 -1.29 1.79 -9.27
N TYR A 70 -0.61 1.12 -8.34
CA TYR A 70 0.63 1.61 -7.70
C TYR A 70 1.82 0.66 -7.90
N GLU A 71 1.70 -0.32 -8.81
CA GLU A 71 2.73 -1.34 -9.05
C GLU A 71 4.03 -0.70 -9.52
N GLY A 72 3.96 0.25 -10.45
CA GLY A 72 5.14 0.96 -10.96
C GLY A 72 5.91 1.70 -9.85
N SER A 73 5.21 2.40 -8.95
CA SER A 73 5.84 3.04 -7.80
C SER A 73 6.43 2.01 -6.83
N SER A 74 5.76 0.89 -6.60
CA SER A 74 6.23 -0.15 -5.68
C SER A 74 7.48 -0.87 -6.21
N ASP A 75 7.51 -1.19 -7.50
CA ASP A 75 8.69 -1.77 -8.14
C ASP A 75 9.86 -0.77 -8.14
N LEU A 76 9.59 0.52 -8.39
CA LEU A 76 10.61 1.56 -8.32
C LEU A 76 11.17 1.74 -6.90
N LEU A 77 10.31 1.73 -5.88
CA LEU A 77 10.73 1.76 -4.48
C LEU A 77 11.65 0.58 -4.14
N TYR A 78 11.32 -0.63 -4.59
CA TYR A 78 12.18 -1.79 -4.39
C TYR A 78 13.52 -1.65 -5.13
N LYS A 79 13.51 -1.19 -6.38
CA LYS A 79 14.73 -0.89 -7.15
C LYS A 79 15.62 0.13 -6.42
N CYS A 80 15.05 1.21 -5.89
CA CYS A 80 15.78 2.19 -5.08
C CYS A 80 16.38 1.56 -3.82
N ALA A 81 15.65 0.66 -3.15
CA ALA A 81 16.15 -0.06 -1.98
C ALA A 81 17.37 -0.93 -2.35
N GLN A 82 17.34 -1.61 -3.49
CA GLN A 82 18.45 -2.43 -3.99
C GLN A 82 19.70 -1.62 -4.33
N SER A 83 19.51 -0.37 -4.77
CA SER A 83 20.61 0.56 -5.08
C SER A 83 21.29 1.13 -3.84
N LEU A 84 20.73 0.92 -2.64
CA LEU A 84 21.33 1.32 -1.38
C LEU A 84 22.20 0.21 -0.78
N ALA A 85 23.09 0.58 0.15
CA ALA A 85 23.95 -0.36 0.89
C ALA A 85 23.19 -1.13 1.99
N LEU A 86 22.08 -1.76 1.62
CA LEU A 86 21.27 -2.62 2.49
C LEU A 86 21.80 -4.05 2.48
N THR A 87 21.69 -4.72 3.62
CA THR A 87 21.93 -6.16 3.72
C THR A 87 20.80 -6.94 3.05
N SER A 88 21.06 -8.19 2.65
CA SER A 88 20.02 -9.07 2.09
C SER A 88 18.85 -9.29 3.07
N LYS A 89 19.14 -9.27 4.38
CA LYS A 89 18.11 -9.37 5.43
C LYS A 89 17.24 -8.12 5.49
N GLU A 90 17.82 -6.93 5.37
CA GLU A 90 17.06 -5.67 5.32
C GLU A 90 16.16 -5.62 4.10
N LEU A 91 16.68 -5.98 2.91
CA LEU A 91 15.89 -6.04 1.69
C LEU A 91 14.75 -7.05 1.79
N PHE A 92 14.99 -8.23 2.37
CA PHE A 92 13.94 -9.23 2.58
C PHE A 92 12.87 -8.77 3.59
N ASN A 93 13.27 -7.99 4.60
CA ASN A 93 12.37 -7.44 5.60
C ASN A 93 11.66 -6.15 5.14
N TYR A 94 11.98 -5.64 3.94
CA TYR A 94 11.31 -4.50 3.35
C TYR A 94 10.07 -4.95 2.58
N THR A 95 9.02 -5.31 3.31
CA THR A 95 7.72 -5.72 2.76
C THR A 95 6.62 -4.83 3.32
N PHE A 96 5.79 -4.25 2.45
CA PHE A 96 4.60 -3.48 2.81
C PHE A 96 3.52 -4.37 3.42
N GLN A 97 2.89 -3.85 4.46
CA GLN A 97 1.83 -4.52 5.21
C GLN A 97 0.46 -4.11 4.69
N SER A 98 0.26 -4.23 3.38
CA SER A 98 -0.95 -3.82 2.67
C SER A 98 -1.45 -4.92 1.74
N TYR A 99 -2.76 -5.02 1.61
CA TYR A 99 -3.41 -5.84 0.61
C TYR A 99 -4.66 -5.13 0.08
N CYS A 100 -4.68 -4.85 -1.21
CA CYS A 100 -5.83 -4.32 -1.93
C CYS A 100 -6.78 -5.47 -2.30
N ARG A 101 -8.04 -5.39 -1.88
CA ARG A 101 -9.06 -6.41 -2.19
C ARG A 101 -9.71 -6.16 -3.55
N SER A 102 -10.12 -7.23 -4.21
CA SER A 102 -11.08 -7.17 -5.32
C SER A 102 -12.50 -6.93 -4.79
N LEU A 103 -13.42 -6.54 -5.67
CA LEU A 103 -14.84 -6.37 -5.29
C LEU A 103 -15.44 -7.69 -4.81
N ASP A 104 -15.13 -8.80 -5.47
CA ASP A 104 -15.64 -10.12 -5.11
C ASP A 104 -15.18 -10.52 -3.70
N GLU A 105 -13.94 -10.20 -3.33
CA GLU A 105 -13.45 -10.43 -1.98
C GLU A 105 -14.16 -9.57 -0.93
N CYS A 106 -14.88 -8.52 -1.31
CA CYS A 106 -15.61 -7.66 -0.39
C CYS A 106 -17.06 -8.13 -0.15
N ILE A 107 -17.55 -9.11 -0.92
CA ILE A 107 -18.90 -9.65 -0.77
C ILE A 107 -18.81 -10.91 0.09
N ASP A 108 -19.30 -10.83 1.33
CA ASP A 108 -19.39 -11.96 2.26
C ASP A 108 -20.76 -11.93 2.97
N GLU A 109 -21.77 -12.54 2.33
CA GLU A 109 -23.14 -12.60 2.85
C GLU A 109 -23.21 -13.21 4.25
N LYS A 110 -22.37 -14.19 4.53
CA LYS A 110 -22.32 -14.84 5.85
C LYS A 110 -21.85 -13.83 6.89
N LEU A 111 -20.77 -13.11 6.62
CA LEU A 111 -20.25 -12.08 7.53
C LEU A 111 -21.23 -10.92 7.72
N PHE A 112 -21.91 -10.49 6.66
CA PHE A 112 -22.94 -9.46 6.72
C PHE A 112 -24.09 -9.87 7.63
N ASN A 113 -24.59 -11.09 7.46
CA ASN A 113 -25.61 -11.67 8.33
C ASN A 113 -25.14 -11.79 9.79
N GLU A 114 -23.91 -12.25 10.03
CA GLU A 114 -23.32 -12.32 11.39
C GLU A 114 -23.22 -10.94 12.07
N CYS A 115 -23.00 -9.88 11.27
CA CYS A 115 -22.88 -8.51 11.75
C CYS A 115 -24.20 -7.74 11.72
N SER A 116 -25.33 -8.33 11.30
CA SER A 116 -26.60 -7.61 11.08
C SER A 116 -26.42 -6.37 10.18
N LEU A 117 -25.61 -6.50 9.13
CA LEU A 117 -25.37 -5.44 8.14
C LEU A 117 -25.94 -5.87 6.79
N ASP A 118 -26.47 -4.91 6.03
CA ASP A 118 -26.87 -5.11 4.64
C ASP A 118 -25.90 -4.38 3.69
N LEU A 119 -25.48 -5.06 2.62
CA LEU A 119 -24.70 -4.42 1.57
C LEU A 119 -25.63 -3.60 0.66
N ILE A 120 -25.58 -2.27 0.78
CA ILE A 120 -26.42 -1.37 -0.02
C ILE A 120 -25.81 -1.09 -1.40
N THR A 121 -24.53 -0.70 -1.43
CA THR A 121 -23.83 -0.33 -2.66
C THR A 121 -22.39 -0.78 -2.57
N LEU A 122 -21.88 -1.32 -3.68
CA LEU A 122 -20.48 -1.64 -3.89
C LEU A 122 -20.07 -1.18 -5.28
N SER A 123 -18.98 -0.43 -5.37
CA SER A 123 -18.44 0.01 -6.66
C SER A 123 -16.92 0.15 -6.60
N LEU A 124 -16.27 -0.08 -7.73
CA LEU A 124 -14.87 0.27 -7.96
C LEU A 124 -14.84 1.51 -8.84
N VAL A 125 -14.11 2.54 -8.39
CA VAL A 125 -13.91 3.77 -9.14
C VAL A 125 -12.42 3.97 -9.37
N PHE A 126 -12.05 4.25 -10.62
CA PHE A 126 -10.69 4.63 -10.97
C PHE A 126 -10.53 6.13 -10.79
N VAL A 127 -9.56 6.52 -9.98
CA VAL A 127 -9.24 7.92 -9.71
C VAL A 127 -7.92 8.25 -10.37
N GLU A 128 -7.95 9.18 -11.31
CA GLU A 128 -6.74 9.73 -11.91
C GLU A 128 -5.94 10.52 -10.87
N SER A 129 -4.61 10.38 -10.86
CA SER A 129 -3.74 11.15 -9.96
C SER A 129 -3.90 12.65 -10.23
N PRO A 130 -4.33 13.46 -9.25
CA PRO A 130 -4.48 14.90 -9.45
C PRO A 130 -3.17 15.58 -9.85
N LEU A 131 -2.03 15.13 -9.30
CA LEU A 131 -0.70 15.65 -9.64
C LEU A 131 -0.35 15.37 -11.09
N TYR A 132 -0.63 14.16 -11.56
CA TYR A 132 -0.37 13.79 -12.95
C TYR A 132 -1.21 14.63 -13.91
N LYS A 133 -2.49 14.86 -13.58
CA LYS A 133 -3.36 15.74 -14.35
C LYS A 133 -2.86 17.19 -14.40
N LEU A 134 -2.41 17.74 -13.27
CA LEU A 134 -1.85 19.10 -13.22
C LEU A 134 -0.61 19.22 -14.12
N TRP A 135 0.27 18.21 -14.09
CA TRP A 135 1.45 18.17 -14.94
C TRP A 135 1.10 18.04 -16.43
N GLN A 136 0.23 17.09 -16.79
CA GLN A 136 -0.21 16.90 -18.18
C GLN A 136 -0.90 18.13 -18.76
N THR A 137 -1.63 18.87 -17.93
CA THR A 137 -2.29 20.13 -18.32
C THR A 137 -1.41 21.36 -18.19
N GLN A 138 -0.11 21.18 -17.93
CA GLN A 138 0.92 22.23 -17.83
C GLN A 138 0.62 23.30 -16.76
N GLN A 139 -0.16 22.94 -15.72
CA GLN A 139 -0.41 23.81 -14.57
C GLN A 139 0.75 23.80 -13.57
N ILE A 140 1.58 22.75 -13.62
CA ILE A 140 2.84 22.64 -12.87
C ILE A 140 3.94 22.16 -13.81
N THR A 141 5.18 22.51 -13.49
CA THR A 141 6.38 22.05 -14.17
C THR A 141 6.67 20.57 -13.87
N LEU A 142 7.58 19.96 -14.65
CA LEU A 142 8.05 18.60 -14.36
C LEU A 142 8.72 18.52 -12.98
N ASP A 143 9.56 19.51 -12.63
CA ASP A 143 10.25 19.54 -11.33
C ASP A 143 9.27 19.61 -10.16
N GLU A 144 8.22 20.45 -10.29
CA GLU A 144 7.14 20.51 -9.29
C GLU A 144 6.37 19.19 -9.19
N PHE A 145 6.07 18.55 -10.33
CA PHE A 145 5.43 17.24 -10.35
C PHE A 145 6.28 16.17 -9.64
N LEU A 146 7.56 16.06 -9.99
CA LEU A 146 8.49 15.09 -9.42
C LEU A 146 8.64 15.27 -7.91
N HIS A 147 8.79 16.52 -7.46
CA HIS A 147 8.89 16.85 -6.05
C HIS A 147 7.61 16.47 -5.28
N LEU A 148 6.44 16.91 -5.77
CA LEU A 148 5.15 16.63 -5.12
C LEU A 148 4.80 15.14 -5.14
N ASN A 149 5.09 14.45 -6.25
CA ASN A 149 4.89 13.01 -6.37
C ASN A 149 5.79 12.25 -5.38
N THR A 150 7.07 12.62 -5.28
CA THR A 150 8.01 12.02 -4.32
C THR A 150 7.55 12.25 -2.88
N LEU A 151 7.10 13.46 -2.53
CA LEU A 151 6.51 13.74 -1.22
C LEU A 151 5.27 12.88 -0.94
N SER A 152 4.39 12.72 -1.93
CA SER A 152 3.21 11.86 -1.83
C SER A 152 3.63 10.41 -1.56
N VAL A 153 4.56 9.87 -2.34
CA VAL A 153 5.09 8.50 -2.18
C VAL A 153 5.76 8.31 -0.82
N ARG A 154 6.59 9.26 -0.40
CA ARG A 154 7.25 9.26 0.90
C ARG A 154 6.27 9.19 2.05
N SER A 155 5.14 9.89 1.96
CA SER A 155 4.14 9.96 3.04
C SER A 155 3.55 8.60 3.43
N TRP A 156 3.40 7.66 2.50
CA TRP A 156 2.84 6.33 2.77
C TRP A 156 3.89 5.21 2.79
N SER A 157 5.06 5.39 2.15
CA SER A 157 6.10 4.35 2.07
C SER A 157 7.18 4.46 3.16
N GLU A 158 7.51 5.67 3.63
CA GLU A 158 8.62 5.90 4.57
C GLU A 158 8.46 5.11 5.87
N PRO A 159 7.27 5.07 6.49
CA PRO A 159 7.12 4.38 7.77
C PRO A 159 7.57 2.93 7.70
N THR A 160 7.25 2.22 6.62
CA THR A 160 7.67 0.81 6.45
C THR A 160 9.17 0.70 6.28
N PHE A 161 9.77 1.49 5.38
CA PHE A 161 11.21 1.43 5.13
C PHE A 161 12.01 1.79 6.38
N LYS A 162 11.62 2.86 7.07
CA LYS A 162 12.20 3.28 8.34
C LYS A 162 12.11 2.20 9.42
N GLN A 163 10.94 1.58 9.56
CA GLN A 163 10.74 0.50 10.54
C GLN A 163 11.61 -0.73 10.21
N THR A 164 11.77 -1.07 8.94
CA THR A 164 12.68 -2.14 8.50
C THR A 164 14.11 -1.84 8.95
N LEU A 165 14.63 -0.64 8.71
CA LEU A 165 15.99 -0.26 9.12
C LEU A 165 16.18 -0.32 10.64
N ILE A 166 15.21 0.24 11.40
CA ILE A 166 15.25 0.24 12.87
C ILE A 166 15.22 -1.19 13.42
N HIS A 167 14.33 -2.06 12.92
CA HIS A 167 14.22 -3.45 13.37
C HIS A 167 15.47 -4.28 13.05
N ASN A 168 16.25 -3.89 12.05
CA ASN A 168 17.53 -4.52 11.74
C ASN A 168 18.71 -3.91 12.52
N GLY A 169 18.45 -2.99 13.46
CA GLY A 169 19.45 -2.47 14.40
C GLY A 169 20.25 -1.28 13.87
N ARG A 170 19.79 -0.59 12.83
CA ARG A 170 20.47 0.60 12.30
C ARG A 170 20.44 1.76 13.29
N PRO A 171 21.56 2.48 13.51
CA PRO A 171 21.58 3.69 14.33
C PRO A 171 20.66 4.78 13.76
N LYS A 172 20.09 5.62 14.63
CA LYS A 172 19.15 6.68 14.22
C LYS A 172 19.69 7.60 13.12
N ASN A 173 20.96 8.00 13.21
CA ASN A 173 21.59 8.88 12.21
C ASN A 173 21.76 8.17 10.85
N ASP A 174 22.07 6.87 10.86
CA ASP A 174 22.17 6.05 9.65
C ASP A 174 20.80 5.90 8.99
N VAL A 175 19.75 5.69 9.80
CA VAL A 175 18.36 5.63 9.31
C VAL A 175 17.98 6.93 8.60
N SER A 176 18.16 8.10 9.24
CA SER A 176 17.81 9.38 8.60
C SER A 176 18.54 9.59 7.27
N HIS A 177 19.84 9.28 7.24
CA HIS A 177 20.64 9.41 6.03
C HIS A 177 20.17 8.47 4.91
N LEU A 178 19.90 7.20 5.22
CA LEU A 178 19.38 6.23 4.25
C LEU A 178 18.00 6.62 3.71
N LEU A 179 17.12 7.18 4.56
CA LEU A 179 15.81 7.65 4.13
C LEU A 179 15.93 8.80 3.12
N ASP A 180 16.78 9.79 3.40
CA ASP A 180 16.95 10.92 2.48
C ASP A 180 17.59 10.48 1.16
N GLN A 181 18.62 9.62 1.21
CA GLN A 181 19.20 9.02 0.01
C GLN A 181 18.18 8.22 -0.81
N PHE A 182 17.33 7.43 -0.14
CA PHE A 182 16.31 6.63 -0.79
C PHE A 182 15.34 7.48 -1.61
N TYR A 183 14.82 8.57 -1.05
CA TYR A 183 13.87 9.42 -1.75
C TYR A 183 14.52 10.34 -2.78
N THR A 184 15.78 10.74 -2.59
CA THR A 184 16.55 11.39 -3.67
C THR A 184 16.74 10.45 -4.87
N LEU A 185 17.02 9.17 -4.62
CA LEU A 185 17.09 8.17 -5.70
C LEU A 185 15.73 7.96 -6.36
N TYR A 186 14.65 7.87 -5.58
CA TYR A 186 13.30 7.72 -6.12
C TYR A 186 12.90 8.87 -7.05
N GLU A 187 13.14 10.12 -6.64
CA GLU A 187 12.83 11.31 -7.45
C GLU A 187 13.63 11.31 -8.76
N LYS A 188 14.93 10.98 -8.69
CA LYS A 188 15.80 10.87 -9.86
C LYS A 188 15.34 9.78 -10.83
N GLU A 189 15.01 8.60 -10.33
CA GLU A 189 14.55 7.50 -11.19
C GLU A 189 13.18 7.80 -11.81
N THR A 190 12.30 8.50 -11.08
CA THR A 190 11.02 9.00 -11.63
C THR A 190 11.26 10.03 -12.73
N GLN A 191 12.30 10.88 -12.63
CA GLN A 191 12.62 11.84 -13.69
C GLN A 191 12.96 11.17 -15.02
N GLU A 192 13.59 9.99 -15.01
CA GLU A 192 13.92 9.24 -16.23
C GLU A 192 12.67 8.64 -16.90
N GLN A 193 11.62 8.38 -16.11
CA GLN A 193 10.33 7.84 -16.57
C GLN A 193 9.16 8.43 -15.76
N PRO A 194 8.76 9.70 -16.04
CA PRO A 194 7.75 10.42 -15.24
C PRO A 194 6.33 9.87 -15.30
#